data_AF-A0A971L5U0-F1
#
_entry.id   AF-A0A971L5U0-F1
#
_cell.length_a   1.000
_cell.length_b   1.000
_cell.length_c   1.000
_cell.angle_alpha   90.00
_cell.angle_beta   90.00
_cell.angle_gamma   90.00
#
_symmetry.space_group_name_H-M   'P 1'
#
loop_
_entity.id
_entity.type
_entity.pdbx_description
1 polymer ?
#
loop_
_entity_poly.entity_id
_entity_poly.type
_entity_poly.pdbx_seq_one_letter_code
_entity_poly.pdbx_strand_id
1 'polypeptide(L)'
;MKRIIACEVLRYELESLGVKGEEAIFLQQGLHRIPDELRSTLQEEIDKLEAGGFRGQIIIGYGLCGNGVVGVKTKHCQLVIAKGEDCIDLLFGSRQLHQQDIVKGNAYYYSPGWVAFSKNIYTEYQRCVPLYGEETARWIVGEMLKGYSRITYIDTGLKFAAQDREYVRKIAATFNLSYDEVRGDLSWLARLLRAEGDDIIKVNPGFALEAEQFQGD
;
A
#
# COMPACT_ATOMS: atom_id res chain seq x y z
N MET A 1 9.30 21.26 7.63
CA MET A 1 8.26 20.52 8.36
C MET A 1 7.46 19.71 7.35
N LYS A 2 7.16 18.44 7.66
CA LYS A 2 6.46 17.52 6.75
C LYS A 2 5.20 16.96 7.41
N ARG A 3 4.22 16.59 6.58
CA ARG A 3 3.03 15.81 6.93
C ARG A 3 2.93 14.64 5.99
N ILE A 4 2.40 13.52 6.46
CA ILE A 4 2.30 12.29 5.67
C ILE A 4 0.83 11.91 5.57
N ILE A 5 0.36 11.56 4.38
CA ILE A 5 -0.94 10.91 4.15
C ILE A 5 -0.63 9.60 3.44
N ALA A 6 -0.90 8.47 4.08
CA ALA A 6 -0.43 7.16 3.60
C ALA A 6 -1.51 6.08 3.69
N CYS A 7 -1.36 5.05 2.87
CA CYS A 7 -2.13 3.83 3.01
C CYS A 7 -1.83 3.20 4.38
N GLU A 8 -2.86 2.77 5.09
CA GLU A 8 -2.72 2.22 6.45
C GLU A 8 -1.85 0.95 6.49
N VAL A 9 -1.73 0.21 5.38
CA VAL A 9 -0.82 -0.95 5.30
C VAL A 9 0.66 -0.61 5.36
N LEU A 10 1.04 0.67 5.18
CA LEU A 10 2.42 1.12 5.34
C LEU A 10 2.69 1.66 6.76
N ARG A 11 1.69 1.65 7.66
CA ARG A 11 1.80 2.27 8.99
C ARG A 11 3.00 1.73 9.75
N TYR A 12 3.11 0.42 9.88
CA TYR A 12 4.18 -0.17 10.70
C TYR A 12 5.57 0.09 10.12
N GLU A 13 5.70 0.04 8.79
CA GLU A 13 6.95 0.35 8.10
C GLU A 13 7.34 1.81 8.27
N LEU A 14 6.38 2.74 8.11
CA LEU A 14 6.62 4.17 8.33
C LEU A 14 6.98 4.48 9.79
N GLU A 15 6.27 3.89 10.76
CA GLU A 15 6.58 4.00 12.18
C GLU A 15 7.98 3.45 12.51
N SER A 16 8.37 2.34 11.88
CA SER A 16 9.73 1.77 12.04
C SER A 16 10.84 2.67 11.51
N LEU A 17 10.51 3.55 10.55
CA LEU A 17 11.41 4.58 10.02
C LEU A 17 11.36 5.90 10.83
N GLY A 18 10.67 5.90 11.97
CA GLY A 18 10.62 7.01 12.91
C GLY A 18 9.49 8.02 12.65
N VAL A 19 8.52 7.69 11.79
CA VAL A 19 7.30 8.49 11.62
C VAL A 19 6.45 8.37 12.88
N LYS A 20 6.10 9.52 13.47
CA LYS A 20 5.20 9.55 14.63
C LYS A 20 3.75 9.66 14.19
N GLY A 21 2.84 9.17 15.01
CA GLY A 21 1.40 9.18 14.72
C GLY A 21 0.85 10.59 14.45
N GLU A 22 1.34 11.60 15.16
CA GLU A 22 0.93 13.00 14.93
C GLU A 22 1.44 13.59 13.62
N GLU A 23 2.42 12.97 12.94
CA GLU A 23 2.96 13.41 11.66
C GLU A 23 2.21 12.81 10.46
N ALA A 24 1.42 11.75 10.69
CA ALA A 24 0.81 10.93 9.65
C ALA A 24 -0.71 10.77 9.79
N ILE A 25 -1.40 10.84 8.65
CA ILE A 25 -2.79 10.45 8.49
C ILE A 25 -2.80 9.15 7.70
N PHE A 26 -3.35 8.09 8.29
CA PHE A 26 -3.43 6.79 7.65
C PHE A 26 -4.85 6.53 7.15
N LEU A 27 -4.99 6.30 5.86
CA LEU A 27 -6.27 6.04 5.21
C LEU A 27 -6.47 4.54 4.97
N GLN A 28 -7.73 4.11 5.00
CA GLN A 28 -8.07 2.69 4.90
C GLN A 28 -7.49 2.05 3.63
N GLN A 29 -6.92 0.85 3.79
CA GLN A 29 -6.35 0.07 2.70
C GLN A 29 -7.29 -0.04 1.50
N GLY A 30 -8.58 -0.26 1.72
CA GLY A 30 -9.57 -0.55 0.67
C GLY A 30 -9.79 0.57 -0.36
N LEU A 31 -9.37 1.80 -0.11
CA LEU A 31 -9.60 2.94 -1.01
C LEU A 31 -8.99 2.74 -2.41
N HIS A 32 -7.88 2.01 -2.55
CA HIS A 32 -7.27 1.73 -3.86
C HIS A 32 -8.20 0.95 -4.81
N ARG A 33 -9.26 0.31 -4.30
CA ARG A 33 -10.22 -0.44 -5.12
C ARG A 33 -11.15 0.48 -5.92
N ILE A 34 -11.29 1.73 -5.49
CA ILE A 34 -12.16 2.73 -6.11
C ILE A 34 -11.32 4.01 -6.30
N PRO A 35 -10.61 4.16 -7.43
CA PRO A 35 -9.65 5.25 -7.65
C PRO A 35 -10.21 6.65 -7.41
N ASP A 36 -11.47 6.91 -7.78
CA ASP A 36 -12.11 8.21 -7.54
C ASP A 36 -12.30 8.51 -6.05
N GLU A 37 -12.64 7.50 -5.23
CA GLU A 37 -12.75 7.65 -3.77
C GLU A 37 -11.39 7.86 -3.12
N LEU A 38 -10.35 7.16 -3.58
CA LEU A 38 -8.98 7.42 -3.12
C LEU A 38 -8.58 8.86 -3.42
N ARG A 39 -8.85 9.35 -4.64
CA ARG A 39 -8.52 10.71 -5.07
C ARG A 39 -9.23 11.76 -4.22
N SER A 40 -10.54 11.62 -4.05
CA SER A 40 -11.32 12.58 -3.26
C SER A 40 -10.88 12.58 -1.80
N THR A 41 -10.66 11.41 -1.19
CA THR A 41 -10.21 11.28 0.20
C THR A 41 -8.84 11.92 0.40
N LEU A 42 -7.88 11.68 -0.51
CA LEU A 42 -6.56 12.32 -0.46
C LEU A 42 -6.68 13.85 -0.55
N GLN A 43 -7.49 14.35 -1.50
CA GLN A 43 -7.67 15.79 -1.68
C GLN A 43 -8.31 16.43 -0.45
N GLU A 44 -9.29 15.78 0.17
CA GLU A 44 -9.95 16.27 1.39
C GLU A 44 -8.96 16.40 2.56
N GLU A 45 -8.09 15.40 2.77
CA GLU A 45 -7.08 15.48 3.84
C GLU A 45 -6.02 16.55 3.56
N ILE A 46 -5.62 16.72 2.30
CA ILE A 46 -4.74 17.82 1.88
C ILE A 46 -5.39 19.18 2.15
N ASP A 47 -6.64 19.36 1.72
CA ASP A 47 -7.38 20.60 1.88
C ASP A 47 -7.57 20.95 3.36
N LYS A 48 -7.83 19.96 4.23
CA LYS A 48 -7.91 20.13 5.69
C LYS A 48 -6.58 20.62 6.27
N LEU A 49 -5.45 20.02 5.87
CA LEU A 49 -4.13 20.45 6.32
C LEU A 49 -3.84 21.90 5.90
N GLU A 50 -4.15 22.26 4.66
CA GLU A 50 -3.92 23.61 4.14
C GLU A 50 -4.86 24.66 4.75
N ALA A 51 -6.13 24.31 4.99
CA ALA A 51 -7.08 25.15 5.71
C ALA A 51 -6.64 25.38 7.17
N GLY A 52 -6.01 24.37 7.78
CA GLY A 52 -5.36 24.47 9.10
C GLY A 52 -4.06 25.27 9.11
N GLY A 53 -3.67 25.90 8.00
CA GLY A 53 -2.49 26.75 7.92
C GLY A 53 -1.17 26.02 7.70
N PHE A 54 -1.18 24.71 7.40
CA PHE A 54 0.04 23.98 7.07
C PHE A 54 0.65 24.49 5.75
N ARG A 55 1.95 24.80 5.74
CA ARG A 55 2.68 25.36 4.57
C ARG A 55 4.04 24.67 4.37
N GLY A 56 4.04 23.34 4.40
CA GLY A 56 5.25 22.52 4.32
C GLY A 56 5.27 21.55 3.14
N GLN A 57 5.87 20.39 3.36
CA GLN A 57 5.81 19.26 2.43
C GLN A 57 4.72 18.28 2.86
N ILE A 58 3.89 17.84 1.93
CA ILE A 58 2.94 16.74 2.12
C ILE A 58 3.49 15.53 1.35
N ILE A 59 3.78 14.46 2.08
CA ILE A 59 4.25 13.20 1.54
C ILE A 59 3.06 12.25 1.39
N ILE A 60 2.88 11.71 0.20
CA ILE A 60 1.85 10.73 -0.10
C ILE A 60 2.48 9.33 -0.05
N GLY A 61 2.10 8.53 0.95
CA GLY A 61 2.48 7.14 1.11
C GLY A 61 1.59 6.22 0.28
N TYR A 62 1.62 6.40 -1.03
CA TYR A 62 0.95 5.59 -2.05
C TYR A 62 1.84 5.48 -3.29
N GLY A 63 1.59 4.47 -4.12
CA GLY A 63 1.98 4.50 -5.53
C GLY A 63 0.86 5.10 -6.38
N LEU A 64 0.83 4.77 -7.68
CA LEU A 64 -0.21 5.18 -8.62
C LEU A 64 -1.61 4.63 -8.23
N CYS A 65 -1.65 3.43 -7.65
CA CYS A 65 -2.81 2.73 -7.11
C CYS A 65 -4.03 2.79 -8.04
N GLY A 66 -3.86 2.35 -9.30
CA GLY A 66 -4.92 2.35 -10.30
C GLY A 66 -5.38 3.75 -10.72
N ASN A 67 -4.46 4.72 -10.76
CA ASN A 67 -4.70 6.15 -11.00
C ASN A 67 -5.47 6.88 -9.87
N GLY A 68 -5.55 6.30 -8.67
CA GLY A 68 -6.26 6.95 -7.56
C GLY A 68 -5.57 8.21 -7.03
N VAL A 69 -4.29 8.42 -7.34
CA VAL A 69 -3.56 9.65 -6.97
C VAL A 69 -3.56 10.72 -8.06
N VAL A 70 -3.94 10.36 -9.30
CA VAL A 70 -3.92 11.29 -10.45
C VAL A 70 -4.93 12.41 -10.22
N GLY A 71 -4.53 13.65 -10.49
CA GLY A 71 -5.34 14.84 -10.27
C GLY A 71 -5.27 15.43 -8.85
N VAL A 72 -4.69 14.72 -7.89
CA VAL A 72 -4.45 15.25 -6.53
C VAL A 72 -3.45 16.41 -6.62
N LYS A 73 -3.74 17.50 -5.90
CA LYS A 73 -2.92 18.71 -5.89
C LYS A 73 -2.98 19.44 -4.56
N THR A 74 -2.06 20.39 -4.39
CA THR A 74 -1.99 21.29 -3.24
C THR A 74 -2.14 22.74 -3.72
N LYS A 75 -2.59 23.64 -2.84
CA LYS A 75 -2.62 25.10 -3.12
C LYS A 75 -1.37 25.81 -2.62
N HIS A 76 -0.75 25.29 -1.58
CA HIS A 76 0.31 25.96 -0.84
C HIS A 76 1.50 25.06 -0.45
N CYS A 77 1.30 23.74 -0.39
CA CYS A 77 2.34 22.80 0.02
C CYS A 77 3.06 22.17 -1.17
N GLN A 78 4.32 21.79 -1.03
CA GLN A 78 4.94 20.88 -2.01
C GLN A 78 4.40 19.47 -1.77
N LEU A 79 3.97 18.80 -2.83
CA LEU A 79 3.51 17.41 -2.78
C LEU A 79 4.66 16.48 -3.18
N VAL A 80 4.85 15.38 -2.45
CA VAL A 80 5.93 14.41 -2.67
C VAL A 80 5.37 13.00 -2.68
N ILE A 81 5.70 12.18 -3.68
CA ILE A 81 5.22 10.79 -3.81
C ILE A 81 6.28 9.92 -4.50
N ALA A 82 6.30 8.62 -4.20
CA ALA A 82 7.19 7.68 -4.88
C ALA A 82 6.63 7.29 -6.26
N LYS A 83 7.51 7.07 -7.25
CA LYS A 83 7.16 6.60 -8.61
C LYS A 83 6.77 5.11 -8.66
N GLY A 84 6.08 4.59 -7.64
CA GLY A 84 5.61 3.19 -7.62
C GLY A 84 4.24 3.02 -8.25
N GLU A 85 3.91 1.81 -8.71
CA GLU A 85 2.57 1.44 -9.20
C GLU A 85 1.57 1.32 -8.05
N ASP A 86 1.99 0.82 -6.90
CA ASP A 86 1.14 0.65 -5.72
C ASP A 86 1.97 0.56 -4.43
N CYS A 87 1.31 0.28 -3.30
CA CYS A 87 2.00 0.14 -2.02
C CYS A 87 2.89 -1.12 -1.93
N ILE A 88 2.72 -2.11 -2.81
CA ILE A 88 3.54 -3.33 -2.84
C ILE A 88 4.93 -2.98 -3.39
N ASP A 89 5.01 -2.24 -4.49
CA ASP A 89 6.28 -1.71 -5.03
C ASP A 89 7.12 -1.01 -3.97
N LEU A 90 6.45 -0.16 -3.16
CA LEU A 90 7.09 0.59 -2.08
C LEU A 90 7.72 -0.32 -1.02
N LEU A 91 7.17 -1.51 -0.79
CA LEU A 91 7.71 -2.52 0.14
C LEU A 91 8.78 -3.41 -0.51
N PHE A 92 8.78 -3.55 -1.83
CA PHE A 92 9.86 -4.20 -2.58
C PHE A 92 11.11 -3.31 -2.72
N GLY A 93 10.98 -2.01 -2.52
CA GLY A 93 12.07 -1.05 -2.58
C GLY A 93 12.44 -0.56 -3.99
N SER A 94 11.89 -1.20 -5.04
CA SER A 94 11.88 -0.70 -6.42
C SER A 94 10.83 -1.45 -7.26
N ARG A 95 10.36 -0.84 -8.35
CA ARG A 95 9.53 -1.51 -9.37
C ARG A 95 10.23 -2.72 -9.97
N GLN A 96 11.52 -2.60 -10.25
CA GLN A 96 12.32 -3.67 -10.85
C GLN A 96 12.33 -4.93 -9.97
N LEU A 97 12.51 -4.78 -8.65
CA LEU A 97 12.50 -5.91 -7.72
C LEU A 97 11.12 -6.57 -7.64
N HIS A 98 10.04 -5.78 -7.64
CA HIS A 98 8.69 -6.35 -7.68
C HIS A 98 8.42 -7.08 -9.00
N GLN A 99 8.83 -6.52 -10.15
CA GLN A 99 8.70 -7.15 -11.46
C GLN A 99 9.44 -8.49 -11.53
N GLN A 100 10.64 -8.58 -10.95
CA GLN A 100 11.38 -9.85 -10.85
C GLN A 100 10.61 -10.92 -10.08
N ASP A 101 9.84 -10.52 -9.05
CA ASP A 101 9.01 -11.44 -8.29
C ASP A 101 7.76 -11.88 -9.07
N ILE A 102 7.14 -10.96 -9.82
CA ILE A 102 5.98 -11.27 -10.68
C ILE A 102 6.29 -12.38 -11.70
N VAL A 103 7.52 -12.48 -12.20
CA VAL A 103 7.95 -13.55 -13.13
C VAL A 103 7.80 -14.96 -12.54
N LYS A 104 7.76 -15.11 -11.21
CA LYS A 104 7.49 -16.40 -10.54
C LYS A 104 6.02 -16.83 -10.62
N GLY A 105 5.13 -15.96 -11.09
CA GLY A 105 3.69 -16.15 -11.16
C GLY A 105 2.92 -15.17 -10.26
N ASN A 106 1.64 -15.01 -10.58
CA ASN A 106 0.75 -14.06 -9.92
C ASN A 106 0.62 -14.37 -8.42
N ALA A 107 1.07 -13.42 -7.60
CA ALA A 107 1.03 -13.51 -6.15
C ALA A 107 -0.04 -12.64 -5.54
N TYR A 108 -0.69 -13.15 -4.50
CA TYR A 108 -1.44 -12.34 -3.56
C TYR A 108 -0.52 -11.97 -2.40
N TYR A 109 -0.19 -10.69 -2.28
CA TYR A 109 0.81 -10.22 -1.33
C TYR A 109 0.24 -9.92 0.05
N TYR A 110 1.01 -10.26 1.07
CA TYR A 110 0.84 -9.82 2.44
C TYR A 110 2.12 -9.18 2.94
N SER A 111 1.98 -8.14 3.74
CA SER A 111 3.01 -7.65 4.66
C SER A 111 2.37 -7.54 6.04
N PRO A 112 3.13 -7.18 7.09
CA PRO A 112 2.53 -6.96 8.40
C PRO A 112 1.36 -5.98 8.44
N GLY A 113 1.47 -4.84 7.75
CA GLY A 113 0.39 -3.87 7.69
C GLY A 113 -0.84 -4.42 6.94
N TRP A 114 -0.66 -5.29 5.94
CA TRP A 114 -1.79 -6.00 5.34
C TRP A 114 -2.44 -6.99 6.31
N VAL A 115 -1.66 -7.74 7.08
CA VAL A 115 -2.21 -8.67 8.09
C VAL A 115 -3.01 -7.89 9.14
N ALA A 116 -2.50 -6.75 9.60
CA ALA A 116 -3.12 -5.97 10.68
C ALA A 116 -4.31 -5.11 10.25
N PHE A 117 -4.25 -4.46 9.09
CA PHE A 117 -5.16 -3.36 8.75
C PHE A 117 -6.05 -3.62 7.53
N SER A 118 -5.82 -4.69 6.78
CA SER A 118 -6.61 -4.95 5.58
C SER A 118 -7.80 -5.87 5.85
N LYS A 119 -8.95 -5.54 5.22
CA LYS A 119 -10.03 -6.51 4.97
C LYS A 119 -9.57 -7.44 3.85
N ASN A 120 -8.79 -8.44 4.22
CA ASN A 120 -8.18 -9.41 3.31
C ASN A 120 -9.12 -10.58 2.98
N ILE A 121 -8.72 -11.40 2.03
CA ILE A 121 -9.52 -12.54 1.54
C ILE A 121 -9.87 -13.56 2.64
N TYR A 122 -9.07 -13.69 3.68
CA TYR A 122 -9.36 -14.61 4.78
C TYR A 122 -10.42 -14.04 5.73
N THR A 123 -10.38 -12.74 5.99
CA THR A 123 -11.47 -12.08 6.75
C THR A 123 -12.80 -12.15 5.99
N GLU A 124 -12.76 -12.05 4.66
CA GLU A 124 -13.95 -12.22 3.82
C GLU A 124 -14.47 -13.66 3.84
N TYR A 125 -13.56 -14.65 3.79
CA TYR A 125 -13.91 -16.05 4.00
C TYR A 125 -14.61 -16.27 5.34
N GLN A 126 -14.04 -15.76 6.44
CA GLN A 126 -14.62 -15.86 7.78
C GLN A 126 -16.01 -15.19 7.87
N ARG A 127 -16.23 -14.09 7.13
CA ARG A 127 -17.54 -13.44 7.03
C ARG A 127 -18.56 -14.29 6.28
N CYS A 128 -18.14 -14.99 5.24
CA CYS A 128 -18.99 -15.84 4.40
C CYS A 128 -19.38 -17.17 5.06
N VAL A 129 -18.51 -17.76 5.88
CA VAL A 129 -18.76 -19.06 6.56
C VAL A 129 -20.11 -19.12 7.30
N PRO A 130 -20.47 -18.20 8.21
CA PRO A 130 -21.75 -18.26 8.91
C PRO A 130 -22.97 -17.99 8.03
N LEU A 131 -22.77 -17.39 6.83
CA LEU A 131 -23.85 -17.05 5.91
C LEU A 131 -24.16 -18.18 4.92
N TYR A 132 -23.13 -18.90 4.46
CA TYR A 132 -23.23 -19.81 3.32
C TYR A 132 -22.69 -21.23 3.61
N GLY A 133 -22.13 -21.46 4.80
CA GLY A 133 -21.40 -22.68 5.12
C GLY A 133 -19.97 -22.67 4.59
N GLU A 134 -19.14 -23.58 5.12
CA GLU A 134 -17.70 -23.64 4.86
C GLU A 134 -17.37 -23.90 3.38
N GLU A 135 -18.03 -24.88 2.76
CA GLU A 135 -17.79 -25.26 1.36
C GLU A 135 -18.07 -24.09 0.40
N THR A 136 -19.26 -23.49 0.53
CA THR A 136 -19.66 -22.35 -0.31
C THR A 136 -18.77 -21.13 -0.07
N ALA A 137 -18.42 -20.83 1.19
CA ALA A 137 -17.54 -19.72 1.51
C ALA A 137 -16.13 -19.92 0.92
N ARG A 138 -15.61 -21.14 0.97
CA ARG A 138 -14.32 -21.50 0.37
C ARG A 138 -14.37 -21.36 -1.15
N TRP A 139 -15.46 -21.79 -1.78
CA TRP A 139 -15.68 -21.61 -3.21
C TRP A 139 -15.72 -20.13 -3.60
N ILE A 140 -16.52 -19.30 -2.91
CA ILE A 140 -16.64 -17.84 -3.19
C ILE A 140 -15.27 -17.16 -3.17
N VAL A 141 -14.49 -17.38 -2.11
CA VAL A 141 -13.16 -16.76 -2.00
C VAL A 141 -12.15 -17.39 -2.97
N GLY A 142 -12.29 -18.69 -3.25
CA GLY A 142 -11.52 -19.36 -4.30
C GLY A 142 -11.74 -18.74 -5.67
N GLU A 143 -12.98 -18.35 -6.01
CA GLU A 143 -13.29 -17.64 -7.26
C GLU A 143 -12.56 -16.29 -7.33
N MET A 144 -12.53 -15.53 -6.23
CA MET A 144 -11.77 -14.27 -6.15
C MET A 144 -10.26 -14.47 -6.32
N LEU A 145 -9.75 -15.67 -6.00
CA LEU A 145 -8.34 -16.02 -6.04
C LEU A 145 -7.90 -16.76 -7.32
N LYS A 146 -8.81 -17.01 -8.28
CA LYS A 146 -8.52 -17.77 -9.51
C LYS A 146 -7.32 -17.29 -10.33
N GLY A 147 -7.02 -16.00 -10.26
CA GLY A 147 -5.89 -15.40 -10.98
C GLY A 147 -4.53 -15.60 -10.31
N TYR A 148 -4.49 -16.12 -9.08
CA TYR A 148 -3.29 -16.22 -8.26
C TYR A 148 -2.82 -17.67 -8.14
N SER A 149 -1.52 -17.89 -8.23
CA SER A 149 -0.89 -19.21 -8.03
C SER A 149 -0.17 -19.33 -6.69
N ARG A 150 0.14 -18.19 -6.05
CA ARG A 150 0.85 -18.13 -4.78
C ARG A 150 0.34 -17.02 -3.88
N ILE A 151 0.59 -17.18 -2.59
CA ILE A 151 0.53 -16.12 -1.58
C ILE A 151 1.96 -15.83 -1.14
N THR A 152 2.35 -14.56 -1.19
CA THR A 152 3.71 -14.13 -0.88
C THR A 152 3.71 -13.21 0.33
N TYR A 153 4.45 -13.58 1.38
CA TYR A 153 4.70 -12.70 2.52
C TYR A 153 5.94 -11.84 2.27
N ILE A 154 5.79 -10.53 2.38
CA ILE A 154 6.87 -9.54 2.30
C ILE A 154 7.35 -9.29 3.73
N ASP A 155 8.49 -9.90 4.09
CA ASP A 155 9.13 -9.69 5.38
C ASP A 155 9.86 -8.35 5.40
N THR A 156 9.26 -7.36 6.05
CA THR A 156 9.83 -6.01 6.22
C THR A 156 10.79 -5.90 7.41
N GLY A 157 11.09 -7.01 8.10
CA GLY A 157 12.02 -7.05 9.24
C GLY A 157 11.43 -6.62 10.57
N LEU A 158 10.10 -6.51 10.64
CA LEU A 158 9.38 -6.11 11.84
C LEU A 158 9.12 -7.31 12.77
N LYS A 159 8.93 -7.02 14.06
CA LYS A 159 8.97 -8.04 15.14
C LYS A 159 7.85 -9.09 15.09
N PHE A 160 6.74 -8.81 14.44
CA PHE A 160 5.56 -9.71 14.35
C PHE A 160 5.65 -10.73 13.21
N ALA A 161 6.75 -10.75 12.45
CA ALA A 161 6.88 -11.62 11.27
C ALA A 161 6.63 -13.11 11.54
N ALA A 162 6.90 -13.62 12.75
CA ALA A 162 6.60 -15.02 13.08
C ALA A 162 5.09 -15.33 13.08
N GLN A 163 4.27 -14.47 13.68
CA GLN A 163 2.82 -14.64 13.76
C GLN A 163 2.16 -14.43 12.39
N ASP A 164 2.63 -13.42 11.65
CA ASP A 164 2.15 -13.16 10.30
C ASP A 164 2.43 -14.34 9.36
N ARG A 165 3.63 -14.94 9.41
CA ARG A 165 3.97 -16.12 8.59
C ARG A 165 3.01 -17.28 8.84
N GLU A 166 2.69 -17.56 10.11
CA GLU A 166 1.73 -18.62 10.44
C GLU A 166 0.34 -18.31 9.88
N TYR A 167 -0.14 -17.08 10.07
CA TYR A 167 -1.41 -16.62 9.53
C TYR A 167 -1.46 -16.76 8.00
N VAL A 168 -0.45 -16.26 7.29
CA VAL A 168 -0.38 -16.28 5.82
C VAL A 168 -0.26 -17.72 5.29
N ARG A 169 0.50 -18.60 5.94
CA ARG A 169 0.56 -20.04 5.58
C ARG A 169 -0.79 -20.72 5.73
N LYS A 170 -1.56 -20.40 6.78
CA LYS A 170 -2.92 -20.92 6.96
C LYS A 170 -3.81 -20.53 5.80
N ILE A 171 -3.70 -19.30 5.33
CA ILE A 171 -4.48 -18.80 4.19
C ILE A 171 -4.10 -19.56 2.92
N ALA A 172 -2.80 -19.69 2.63
CA ALA A 172 -2.31 -20.43 1.47
C ALA A 172 -2.85 -21.87 1.46
N ALA A 173 -2.78 -22.57 2.59
CA ALA A 173 -3.34 -23.92 2.73
C ALA A 173 -4.87 -23.96 2.57
N THR A 174 -5.59 -22.96 3.08
CA THR A 174 -7.06 -22.87 2.97
C THR A 174 -7.49 -22.75 1.51
N PHE A 175 -6.76 -22.01 0.68
CA PHE A 175 -7.14 -21.76 -0.72
C PHE A 175 -6.31 -22.54 -1.74
N ASN A 176 -5.53 -23.53 -1.30
CA ASN A 176 -4.68 -24.36 -2.15
C ASN A 176 -3.71 -23.54 -3.02
N LEU A 177 -3.15 -22.48 -2.45
CA LEU A 177 -2.12 -21.64 -3.05
C LEU A 177 -0.75 -22.03 -2.49
N SER A 178 0.29 -21.89 -3.31
CA SER A 178 1.66 -22.05 -2.81
C SER A 178 2.03 -20.89 -1.88
N TYR A 179 2.81 -21.17 -0.84
CA TYR A 179 3.34 -20.14 0.06
C TYR A 179 4.76 -19.76 -0.37
N ASP A 180 5.02 -18.46 -0.51
CA ASP A 180 6.33 -17.89 -0.80
C ASP A 180 6.64 -16.76 0.19
N GLU A 181 7.91 -16.41 0.30
CA GLU A 181 8.39 -15.32 1.15
C GLU A 181 9.50 -14.54 0.46
N VAL A 182 9.40 -13.22 0.54
CA VAL A 182 10.41 -12.29 0.02
C VAL A 182 10.82 -11.32 1.10
N ARG A 183 12.09 -10.90 1.05
CA ARG A 183 12.57 -9.84 1.93
C ARG A 183 12.17 -8.49 1.34
N GLY A 184 11.42 -7.70 2.10
CA GLY A 184 11.12 -6.31 1.74
C GLY A 184 12.32 -5.38 1.96
N ASP A 185 12.33 -4.25 1.26
CA ASP A 185 13.32 -3.20 1.39
C ASP A 185 12.65 -1.84 1.62
N LEU A 186 12.84 -1.30 2.83
CA LEU A 186 12.28 -0.01 3.24
C LEU A 186 13.10 1.19 2.73
N SER A 187 14.16 0.97 1.95
CA SER A 187 15.02 2.04 1.42
C SER A 187 14.23 3.05 0.59
N TRP A 188 13.21 2.61 -0.17
CA TRP A 188 12.38 3.51 -0.97
C TRP A 188 11.47 4.37 -0.10
N LEU A 189 10.84 3.79 0.93
CA LEU A 189 10.10 4.55 1.93
C LEU A 189 11.00 5.56 2.66
N ALA A 190 12.23 5.18 2.98
CA ALA A 190 13.20 6.09 3.59
C ALA A 190 13.58 7.26 2.66
N ARG A 191 13.79 6.99 1.36
CA ARG A 191 14.01 8.00 0.31
C ARG A 191 12.81 8.93 0.15
N LEU A 192 11.60 8.38 0.11
CA LEU A 192 10.34 9.12 0.07
C LEU A 192 10.21 10.08 1.26
N LEU A 193 10.51 9.62 2.48
CA LEU A 193 10.46 10.44 3.70
C LEU A 193 11.47 11.60 3.72
N ARG A 194 12.55 11.50 2.94
CA ARG A 194 13.57 12.56 2.75
C ARG A 194 13.32 13.40 1.50
N ALA A 195 12.36 12.99 0.65
CA ALA A 195 12.15 13.54 -0.68
C ALA A 195 13.44 13.51 -1.52
N GLU A 196 14.16 12.39 -1.52
CA GLU A 196 15.46 12.21 -2.21
C GLU A 196 15.39 11.04 -3.20
N GLY A 197 16.07 11.18 -4.34
CA GLY A 197 16.09 10.15 -5.40
C GLY A 197 15.32 10.55 -6.66
N ASP A 198 15.71 9.97 -7.79
CA ASP A 198 15.07 10.19 -9.09
C ASP A 198 13.73 9.44 -9.20
N ASP A 199 13.51 8.48 -8.32
CA ASP A 199 12.31 7.68 -8.12
C ASP A 199 11.25 8.37 -7.23
N ILE A 200 11.45 9.65 -6.88
CA ILE A 200 10.54 10.47 -6.08
C ILE A 200 10.05 11.67 -6.90
N ILE A 201 8.72 11.75 -7.08
CA ILE A 201 8.05 12.88 -7.72
C ILE A 201 7.88 14.00 -6.70
N LYS A 202 8.17 15.23 -7.13
CA LYS A 202 7.90 16.46 -6.38
C LYS A 202 7.04 17.37 -7.24
N VAL A 203 5.86 17.73 -6.74
CA VAL A 203 4.92 18.62 -7.43
C VAL A 203 4.83 19.94 -6.67
N ASN A 204 5.01 21.05 -7.40
CA ASN A 204 4.88 22.38 -6.83
C ASN A 204 3.40 22.73 -6.58
N PRO A 205 3.11 23.63 -5.61
CA PRO A 205 1.76 24.09 -5.37
C PRO A 205 1.07 24.58 -6.66
N GLY A 206 -0.21 24.23 -6.81
CA GLY A 206 -1.04 24.58 -7.97
C GLY A 206 -1.00 23.57 -9.12
N PHE A 207 -0.02 22.67 -9.15
CA PHE A 207 0.07 21.59 -10.14
C PHE A 207 -0.50 20.28 -9.58
N ALA A 208 -1.08 19.47 -10.47
CA ALA A 208 -1.64 18.17 -10.11
C ALA A 208 -0.67 17.04 -10.42
N LEU A 209 -0.85 15.91 -9.74
CA LEU A 209 -0.20 14.66 -10.13
C LEU A 209 -0.76 14.16 -11.46
N GLU A 210 0.14 13.80 -12.36
CA GLU A 210 -0.14 13.28 -13.70
C GLU A 210 0.35 11.82 -13.80
N ALA A 211 -0.36 10.98 -14.53
CA ALA A 211 -0.04 9.55 -14.63
C ALA A 211 1.33 9.33 -15.30
N GLU A 212 1.68 10.19 -16.24
CA GLU A 212 2.92 10.19 -17.00
C GLU A 212 4.15 10.34 -16.11
N GLN A 213 4.02 10.97 -14.94
CA GLN A 213 5.12 11.14 -13.98
C GLN A 213 5.57 9.82 -13.34
N PHE A 214 4.73 8.79 -13.39
CA PHE A 214 5.00 7.44 -12.88
C PHE A 214 5.56 6.51 -13.97
N GLN A 215 5.69 6.99 -15.20
CA GLN A 215 6.29 6.21 -16.29
C GLN A 215 7.82 6.31 -16.26
N GLY A 216 8.48 5.22 -16.67
CA GLY A 216 9.94 5.12 -16.69
C GLY A 216 10.57 4.64 -15.38
N ASP A 217 11.84 4.24 -15.48
CA ASP A 217 12.72 3.89 -14.36
C ASP A 217 13.59 5.09 -13.97
#